data_AF-A0A0L8GC79-F1
#
_entry.id   AF-A0A0L8GC79-F1
#
_cell.length_a   1.000
_cell.length_b   1.000
_cell.length_c   1.000
_cell.angle_alpha   90.00
_cell.angle_beta   90.00
_cell.angle_gamma   90.00
#
_symmetry.space_group_name_H-M   'P 1'
#
loop_
_entity.id
_entity.type
_entity.pdbx_description
1 polymer ?
#
loop_
_entity_poly.entity_id
_entity_poly.type
_entity_poly.pdbx_seq_one_letter_code
_entity_poly.pdbx_strand_id
1 'polypeptide(L)'
;VLPQTAAADYWSDWSEWSLCSRTCGGGSSYRLRKCIQSFLPQHTCKGDSIQYTTCNNEMCPNPTDDFRAQQCTAYDDKMYFGQYFTWIPYRNPSDPCSLYCLAIQGNIVKSLAPKVLDGTRCNAQTLDMCINGKCW
;
A
#
# COMPACT_ATOMS: atom_id res chain seq x y z
N VAL A 1 4.13 -3.31 51.16
CA VAL A 1 3.11 -2.74 50.26
C VAL A 1 3.80 -2.42 48.95
N LEU A 2 3.63 -3.25 47.91
CA LEU A 2 4.15 -2.98 46.57
C LEU A 2 3.06 -2.19 45.81
N PRO A 3 3.39 -1.10 45.10
CA PRO A 3 2.39 -0.35 44.37
C PRO A 3 1.95 -1.20 43.17
N GLN A 4 0.67 -1.57 43.15
CA GLN A 4 0.03 -2.07 41.94
C GLN A 4 -0.01 -0.92 40.95
N THR A 5 1.01 -0.84 40.09
CA THR A 5 0.98 0.01 38.91
C THR A 5 -0.18 -0.47 38.05
N ALA A 6 -1.23 0.35 37.94
CA ALA A 6 -2.29 0.16 36.96
C ALA A 6 -1.63 0.07 35.58
N ALA A 7 -1.52 -1.14 35.03
CA ALA A 7 -0.96 -1.32 33.70
C ALA A 7 -1.91 -0.62 32.73
N ALA A 8 -1.43 0.42 32.05
CA ALA A 8 -2.11 0.99 30.90
C ALA A 8 -1.84 0.10 29.68
N ASP A 9 -2.73 0.10 28.71
CA ASP A 9 -2.48 -0.47 27.39
C ASP A 9 -1.18 0.06 26.78
N TYR A 10 -0.32 -0.84 26.33
CA TYR A 10 0.94 -0.49 25.71
C TYR A 10 1.19 -1.33 24.46
N TRP A 11 1.98 -0.78 23.54
CA TRP A 11 2.42 -1.50 22.36
C TRP A 11 3.56 -2.45 22.70
N SER A 12 3.53 -3.66 22.15
CA SER A 12 4.75 -4.49 22.07
C SER A 12 5.83 -3.77 21.28
N ASP A 13 7.06 -4.27 21.38
CA ASP A 13 8.08 -3.94 20.40
C ASP A 13 7.60 -4.29 18.98
N TRP A 14 8.12 -3.54 18.02
CA TRP A 14 7.92 -3.85 16.61
C TRP A 14 8.61 -5.17 16.27
N SER A 15 7.99 -5.95 15.41
CA SER A 15 8.65 -7.07 14.74
C SER A 15 9.80 -6.57 13.88
N GLU A 16 10.63 -7.52 13.44
CA GLU A 16 11.49 -7.30 12.29
C GLU A 16 10.67 -6.89 11.06
N TRP A 17 11.34 -6.16 10.17
CA TRP A 17 10.79 -5.81 8.87
C TRP A 17 10.56 -7.07 8.03
N SER A 18 9.45 -7.08 7.30
CA SER A 18 9.18 -8.10 6.29
C SER A 18 10.23 -8.03 5.19
N LEU A 19 10.33 -9.09 4.39
CA LEU A 19 11.00 -8.99 3.11
C LEU A 19 10.34 -7.90 2.27
N CYS A 20 11.14 -7.23 1.43
CA CYS A 20 10.62 -6.25 0.49
C CYS A 20 9.68 -6.94 -0.50
N SER A 21 8.53 -6.34 -0.79
CA SER A 21 7.56 -6.87 -1.76
C SER A 21 8.12 -6.97 -3.18
N ARG A 22 9.22 -6.26 -3.47
CA ARG A 22 9.89 -6.23 -4.77
C ARG A 22 11.39 -6.21 -4.61
N THR A 23 12.11 -6.62 -5.64
CA THR A 23 13.59 -6.62 -5.68
C THR A 23 14.18 -5.40 -6.40
N CYS A 24 13.35 -4.61 -7.09
CA CYS A 24 13.71 -3.38 -7.80
C CYS A 24 12.46 -2.52 -8.02
N GLY A 25 12.66 -1.32 -8.56
CA GLY A 25 11.63 -0.38 -9.01
C GLY A 25 10.93 0.37 -7.88
N GLY A 26 11.31 0.08 -6.63
CA GLY A 26 10.56 0.45 -5.43
C GLY A 26 9.58 -0.63 -5.04
N GLY A 27 9.63 -1.03 -3.78
CA GLY A 27 8.69 -1.92 -3.11
C GLY A 27 8.38 -1.42 -1.70
N SER A 28 7.61 -2.21 -0.96
CA SER A 28 7.25 -1.96 0.42
C SER A 28 7.69 -3.10 1.32
N SER A 29 8.14 -2.75 2.50
CA SER A 29 8.32 -3.66 3.63
C SER A 29 7.43 -3.18 4.77
N TYR A 30 6.95 -4.11 5.58
CA TYR A 30 6.11 -3.80 6.74
C TYR A 30 6.65 -4.47 8.00
N ARG A 31 6.34 -3.87 9.15
CA ARG A 31 6.54 -4.48 10.46
C ARG A 31 5.29 -4.31 11.30
N LEU A 32 5.10 -5.24 12.23
CA LEU A 32 3.89 -5.35 13.03
C LEU A 32 4.21 -5.17 14.51
N ARG A 33 3.26 -4.66 15.27
CA ARG A 33 3.28 -4.68 16.73
C ARG A 33 1.90 -5.03 17.26
N LYS A 34 1.85 -5.59 18.46
CA LYS A 34 0.60 -6.00 19.12
C LYS A 34 0.24 -5.00 20.20
N CYS A 35 -1.03 -4.65 20.30
CA CYS A 35 -1.52 -3.92 21.47
C CYS A 35 -1.65 -4.92 22.61
N ILE A 36 -0.88 -4.71 23.69
CA ILE A 36 -0.94 -5.53 24.89
C ILE A 36 -1.95 -4.90 25.83
N GLN A 37 -3.13 -5.52 25.89
CA GLN A 37 -4.24 -5.01 26.67
C GLN A 37 -4.06 -5.33 28.15
N SER A 38 -4.30 -4.33 28.98
CA SER A 38 -4.42 -4.53 30.42
C SER A 38 -5.85 -4.93 30.82
N PHE A 39 -6.04 -5.41 32.04
CA PHE A 39 -7.34 -5.87 32.54
C PHE A 39 -8.44 -4.80 32.63
N LEU A 40 -8.17 -3.55 32.24
CA LEU A 40 -9.13 -2.45 32.30
C LEU A 40 -9.93 -2.34 30.98
N PRO A 41 -11.27 -2.20 31.06
CA PRO A 41 -12.16 -2.31 29.89
C PRO A 41 -12.21 -1.08 28.97
N GLN A 42 -11.36 -0.07 29.15
CA GLN A 42 -11.53 1.23 28.47
C GLN A 42 -10.29 1.82 27.80
N HIS A 43 -9.16 1.11 27.81
CA HIS A 43 -7.95 1.60 27.17
C HIS A 43 -7.63 0.72 25.95
N THR A 44 -7.27 1.35 24.84
CA THR A 44 -6.80 0.71 23.61
C THR A 44 -5.58 1.48 23.16
N CYS A 45 -4.58 0.79 22.62
CA CYS A 45 -3.35 1.44 22.20
C CYS A 45 -3.63 2.47 21.10
N LYS A 46 -3.16 3.72 21.30
CA LYS A 46 -3.25 4.76 20.28
C LYS A 46 -2.13 4.58 19.24
N GLY A 47 -2.48 4.65 17.96
CA GLY A 47 -1.56 4.53 16.82
C GLY A 47 -1.75 3.24 16.02
N ASP A 48 -0.94 3.06 14.97
CA ASP A 48 -1.09 1.94 14.05
C ASP A 48 -0.42 0.66 14.57
N SER A 49 -1.03 -0.50 14.32
CA SER A 49 -0.44 -1.82 14.60
C SER A 49 0.53 -2.30 13.51
N ILE A 50 0.59 -1.57 12.39
CA ILE A 50 1.45 -1.84 11.24
C ILE A 50 2.20 -0.57 10.86
N GLN A 51 3.47 -0.73 10.51
CA GLN A 51 4.28 0.33 9.93
C GLN A 51 4.86 -0.16 8.61
N TYR A 52 4.93 0.73 7.64
CA TYR A 52 5.49 0.46 6.33
C TYR A 52 6.74 1.31 6.07
N THR A 53 7.59 0.82 5.20
CA THR A 53 8.74 1.54 4.66
C THR A 53 8.97 1.17 3.20
N THR A 54 9.63 2.04 2.44
CA THR A 54 10.02 1.77 1.06
C THR A 54 11.33 1.01 1.04
N CYS A 55 11.52 0.16 0.03
CA CYS A 55 12.71 -0.67 -0.11
C CYS A 55 12.98 -0.97 -1.59
N ASN A 56 14.23 -1.32 -1.91
CA ASN A 56 14.65 -1.69 -3.27
C ASN A 56 14.26 -0.66 -4.34
N ASN A 57 14.57 0.62 -4.05
CA ASN A 57 14.17 1.79 -4.85
C ASN A 57 14.96 1.94 -6.16
N GLU A 58 16.01 1.13 -6.35
CA GLU A 58 16.82 1.08 -7.57
C GLU A 58 15.96 0.74 -8.78
N MET A 59 16.23 1.34 -9.93
CA MET A 59 15.44 1.07 -11.14
C MET A 59 15.54 -0.41 -11.54
N CYS A 60 14.43 -0.97 -12.00
CA CYS A 60 14.44 -2.32 -12.57
C CYS A 60 15.21 -2.32 -13.91
N PRO A 61 15.93 -3.41 -14.23
CA PRO A 61 16.58 -3.57 -15.53
C PRO A 61 15.59 -3.51 -16.70
N ASN A 62 14.35 -3.93 -16.47
CA ASN A 62 13.29 -3.95 -17.47
C ASN A 62 12.22 -2.87 -17.18
N PRO A 63 11.87 -2.00 -18.15
CA PRO A 63 10.84 -0.97 -17.98
C PRO A 63 9.41 -1.50 -17.80
N THR A 64 9.16 -2.77 -18.16
CA THR A 64 7.85 -3.43 -18.05
C THR A 64 7.41 -3.73 -16.61
N ASP A 65 8.27 -3.43 -15.63
CA ASP A 65 8.08 -3.72 -14.22
C ASP A 65 7.34 -2.59 -13.45
N ASP A 66 6.52 -1.77 -14.13
CA ASP A 66 5.69 -0.75 -13.44
C ASP A 66 4.64 -1.45 -12.56
N PHE A 67 4.76 -1.26 -11.24
CA PHE A 67 3.87 -1.93 -10.28
C PHE A 67 2.41 -1.53 -10.46
N ARG A 68 2.18 -0.28 -10.89
CA ARG A 68 0.83 0.22 -11.14
C ARG A 68 0.24 -0.44 -12.37
N ALA A 69 1.06 -0.70 -13.40
CA ALA A 69 0.64 -1.40 -14.60
C ALA A 69 0.22 -2.84 -14.26
N GLN A 70 1.03 -3.56 -13.49
CA GLN A 70 0.70 -4.91 -13.03
C GLN A 70 -0.64 -4.98 -12.29
N GLN A 71 -0.93 -3.98 -11.45
CA GLN A 71 -2.21 -3.88 -10.74
C GLN A 71 -3.39 -3.59 -11.68
N CYS A 72 -3.22 -2.77 -12.72
CA CYS A 72 -4.26 -2.57 -13.73
C CYS A 72 -4.51 -3.85 -14.55
N THR A 73 -3.45 -4.51 -15.02
CA THR A 73 -3.57 -5.74 -15.84
C THR A 73 -4.21 -6.91 -15.09
N ALA A 74 -4.18 -6.91 -13.75
CA ALA A 74 -4.91 -7.87 -12.93
C ALA A 74 -6.45 -7.73 -12.99
N TYR A 75 -6.96 -6.80 -13.80
CA TYR A 75 -8.38 -6.64 -14.12
C TYR A 75 -8.69 -6.94 -15.59
N ASP A 76 -7.70 -7.29 -16.42
CA ASP A 76 -7.91 -7.63 -17.84
C ASP A 76 -8.74 -8.93 -18.00
N ASP A 77 -8.66 -9.82 -17.01
CA ASP A 77 -9.43 -11.07 -16.93
C ASP A 77 -10.84 -10.87 -16.33
N LYS A 78 -11.19 -9.63 -15.95
CA LYS A 78 -12.50 -9.29 -15.37
C LYS A 78 -13.40 -8.63 -16.41
N MET A 79 -14.64 -9.14 -16.48
CA MET A 79 -15.64 -8.64 -17.41
C MET A 79 -16.35 -7.41 -16.81
N TYR A 80 -16.39 -6.32 -17.58
CA TYR A 80 -17.12 -5.09 -17.26
C TYR A 80 -18.19 -4.85 -18.32
N PHE A 81 -19.46 -4.75 -17.92
CA PHE A 81 -20.59 -4.58 -18.84
C PHE A 81 -20.62 -5.59 -20.00
N GLY A 82 -20.21 -6.84 -19.74
CA GLY A 82 -20.19 -7.88 -20.76
C GLY A 82 -19.01 -7.80 -21.73
N GLN A 83 -17.98 -7.01 -21.43
CA GLN A 83 -16.77 -6.87 -22.25
C GLN A 83 -15.51 -6.97 -21.40
N TYR A 84 -14.43 -7.42 -22.03
CA TYR A 84 -13.08 -7.37 -21.47
C TYR A 84 -12.36 -6.13 -22.00
N PHE A 85 -11.50 -5.58 -21.16
CA PHE A 85 -10.72 -4.39 -21.49
C PHE A 85 -9.25 -4.66 -21.20
N THR A 86 -8.39 -3.95 -21.90
CA THR A 86 -6.97 -3.86 -21.57
C THR A 86 -6.77 -2.59 -20.78
N TRP A 87 -6.38 -2.75 -19.52
CA TRP A 87 -6.26 -1.65 -18.56
C TRP A 87 -4.81 -1.19 -18.45
N ILE A 88 -4.57 0.09 -18.73
CA ILE A 88 -3.28 0.74 -18.51
C ILE A 88 -3.35 1.75 -17.36
N PRO A 89 -2.23 2.02 -16.67
CA PRO A 89 -2.20 3.01 -15.60
C PRO A 89 -2.72 4.38 -16.03
N TYR A 90 -3.63 4.93 -15.24
CA TYR A 90 -4.03 6.33 -15.32
C TYR A 90 -3.62 7.04 -14.03
N ARG A 91 -2.74 8.04 -14.11
CA ARG A 91 -2.29 8.78 -12.92
C ARG A 91 -3.21 9.97 -12.68
N ASN A 92 -3.97 9.94 -11.60
CA ASN A 92 -4.80 11.05 -11.15
C ASN A 92 -3.99 11.93 -10.16
N PRO A 93 -3.59 13.17 -10.51
CA PRO A 93 -2.80 14.02 -9.62
C PRO A 93 -3.52 14.39 -8.31
N SER A 94 -4.85 14.42 -8.32
CA SER A 94 -5.65 14.73 -7.12
C SER A 94 -5.79 13.54 -6.17
N ASP A 95 -5.59 12.32 -6.67
CA ASP A 95 -5.64 11.09 -5.89
C ASP A 95 -4.65 10.06 -6.45
N PRO A 96 -3.35 10.28 -6.22
CA PRO A 96 -2.30 9.50 -6.88
C PRO A 96 -2.20 8.09 -6.31
N CYS A 97 -2.80 7.79 -5.16
CA CYS A 97 -2.69 6.49 -4.50
C CYS A 97 -3.94 5.61 -4.62
N SER A 98 -4.97 6.06 -5.31
CA SER A 98 -6.00 5.19 -5.85
C SER A 98 -5.57 4.50 -7.13
N LEU A 99 -6.12 3.31 -7.40
CA LEU A 99 -5.85 2.58 -8.64
C LEU A 99 -6.83 3.03 -9.72
N TYR A 100 -6.49 4.14 -10.37
CA TYR A 100 -7.14 4.55 -11.61
C TYR A 100 -6.47 3.86 -12.81
N CYS A 101 -7.29 3.26 -13.66
CA CYS A 101 -6.85 2.62 -14.89
C CYS A 101 -7.70 3.13 -16.08
N LEU A 102 -7.06 3.22 -17.24
CA LEU A 102 -7.67 3.58 -18.51
C LEU A 102 -7.87 2.31 -19.33
N ALA A 103 -9.11 2.03 -19.70
CA ALA A 103 -9.42 1.05 -20.73
C ALA A 103 -9.06 1.66 -22.10
N ILE A 104 -8.07 1.08 -22.78
CA ILE A 104 -7.64 1.58 -24.09
C ILE A 104 -8.76 1.44 -25.13
N GLN A 105 -9.57 0.39 -25.02
CA GLN A 105 -10.79 0.23 -25.80
C GLN A 105 -11.85 1.18 -25.24
N GLY A 106 -12.14 2.26 -25.97
CA GLY A 106 -13.19 3.21 -25.61
C GLY A 106 -12.76 4.39 -24.74
N ASN A 107 -11.47 4.49 -24.37
CA ASN A 107 -10.90 5.62 -23.62
C ASN A 107 -11.62 5.90 -22.28
N ILE A 108 -11.87 4.84 -21.50
CA ILE A 108 -12.67 4.91 -20.26
C ILE A 108 -11.74 4.87 -19.05
N VAL A 109 -11.74 5.92 -18.23
CA VAL A 109 -11.03 5.94 -16.94
C VAL A 109 -11.93 5.40 -15.83
N LYS A 110 -11.44 4.44 -15.06
CA LYS A 110 -12.14 3.89 -13.88
C LYS A 110 -11.20 3.75 -12.68
N SER A 111 -11.74 4.01 -11.49
CA SER A 111 -11.12 3.58 -10.23
C SER A 111 -11.45 2.11 -10.03
N LEU A 112 -10.44 1.24 -10.20
CA LEU A 112 -10.60 -0.22 -10.09
C LEU A 112 -10.35 -0.72 -8.66
N ALA A 113 -9.62 0.05 -7.86
CA ALA A 113 -9.42 -0.17 -6.43
C ALA A 113 -9.24 1.17 -5.70
N PRO A 114 -9.71 1.28 -4.43
CA PRO A 114 -9.59 2.50 -3.64
C PRO A 114 -8.15 2.84 -3.24
N LYS A 115 -7.23 1.86 -3.31
CA LYS A 115 -5.81 2.04 -3.01
C LYS A 115 -4.98 1.15 -3.93
N VAL A 116 -3.87 1.66 -4.41
CA VAL A 116 -2.79 0.83 -4.95
C VAL A 116 -2.09 0.09 -3.83
N LEU A 117 -1.40 -1.00 -4.16
CA LEU A 117 -0.53 -1.72 -3.26
C LEU A 117 0.58 -0.82 -2.73
N ASP A 118 0.91 -0.96 -1.45
CA ASP A 118 1.94 -0.14 -0.82
C ASP A 118 3.30 -0.34 -1.51
N GLY A 119 4.05 0.75 -1.67
CA GLY A 119 5.30 0.78 -2.44
C GLY A 119 5.09 1.08 -3.94
N THR A 120 3.85 1.25 -4.40
CA THR A 120 3.59 1.77 -5.75
C THR A 120 3.95 3.24 -5.83
N ARG A 121 4.70 3.65 -6.86
CA ARG A 121 4.98 5.07 -7.10
C ARG A 121 3.69 5.88 -7.28
N CYS A 122 3.57 6.99 -6.56
CA CYS A 122 2.47 7.94 -6.79
C CYS A 122 2.75 8.80 -8.02
N ASN A 123 4.01 9.21 -8.21
CA ASN A 123 4.42 10.11 -9.27
C ASN A 123 5.36 9.42 -10.26
N ALA A 124 5.35 9.86 -11.52
CA ALA A 124 6.24 9.31 -12.54
C ALA A 124 7.67 9.86 -12.46
N GLN A 125 7.86 11.02 -11.80
CA GLN A 125 9.10 11.79 -11.82
C GLN A 125 9.88 11.73 -10.51
N THR A 126 9.20 11.40 -9.40
CA THR A 126 9.81 11.34 -8.07
C THR A 126 9.87 9.89 -7.57
N LEU A 127 10.62 9.70 -6.49
CA LEU A 127 10.70 8.41 -5.79
C LEU A 127 9.55 8.20 -4.80
N ASP A 128 8.61 9.14 -4.74
CA ASP A 128 7.50 9.13 -3.79
C ASP A 128 6.61 7.90 -4.01
N MET A 129 6.17 7.29 -2.90
CA MET A 129 5.41 6.05 -2.92
C MET A 129 4.12 6.14 -2.13
N CYS A 130 3.14 5.38 -2.60
CA CYS A 130 1.90 5.16 -1.91
C CYS A 130 2.11 4.20 -0.75
N ILE A 131 1.80 4.68 0.46
CA ILE A 131 1.81 3.93 1.70
C ILE A 131 0.50 4.20 2.45
N ASN A 132 -0.27 3.15 2.69
CA ASN A 132 -1.62 3.20 3.26
C ASN A 132 -2.55 4.18 2.52
N GLY A 133 -2.39 4.30 1.20
CA GLY A 133 -3.19 5.19 0.35
C GLY A 133 -2.80 6.68 0.40
N LYS A 134 -1.66 7.03 1.00
CA LYS A 134 -1.09 8.38 0.97
C LYS A 134 0.25 8.36 0.25
N CYS A 135 0.54 9.41 -0.52
CA CYS A 135 1.82 9.59 -1.20
C CYS A 135 2.82 10.23 -0.24
N TRP A 136 4.00 9.63 -0.11
CA TRP A 136 5.10 10.05 0.75
C TRP A 136 6.40 10.12 -0.02
#